data_AF-A0A2U3K2Z7-F1
#
_entry.id   AF-A0A2U3K2Z7-F1
#
_cell.length_a   1.000
_cell.length_b   1.000
_cell.length_c   1.000
_cell.angle_alpha   90.00
_cell.angle_beta   90.00
_cell.angle_gamma   90.00
#
_symmetry.space_group_name_H-M   'P 1'
#
loop_
_entity.id
_entity.type
_entity.pdbx_description
1 polymer ?
#
loop_
_entity_poly.entity_id
_entity_poly.type
_entity_poly.pdbx_seq_one_letter_code
_entity_poly.pdbx_strand_id
1 'polypeptide(L)'
;MGIGNDYQQRWLRYRQLRTVYVALFVGFVPVMFPVGVVIEKVFRTAVPAFILAGIWMVAMVVVGFLLSSWRCPRCNKWFAATWWSNHGFFARKCVHCGLPKYASGPDVRREGTSTV
;
A
#
# COMPACT_ATOMS: atom_id res chain seq x y z
N MET A 1 0.92 7.56 -27.90
CA MET A 1 0.16 6.39 -27.38
C MET A 1 0.88 5.83 -26.15
N GLY A 2 0.84 6.51 -24.98
CA GLY A 2 1.68 6.13 -23.82
C GLY A 2 1.15 6.46 -22.41
N ILE A 3 0.16 7.33 -22.26
CA ILE A 3 -0.26 7.83 -20.93
C ILE A 3 -1.03 6.78 -20.11
N GLY A 4 -1.69 5.81 -20.76
CA GLY A 4 -2.48 4.77 -20.08
C GLY A 4 -1.64 3.72 -19.32
N ASN A 5 -0.49 3.32 -19.86
CA ASN A 5 0.33 2.24 -19.28
C ASN A 5 1.11 2.70 -18.04
N ASP A 6 1.69 3.90 -18.07
CA ASP A 6 2.42 4.47 -16.93
C ASP A 6 1.51 4.67 -15.71
N TYR A 7 0.27 5.06 -15.98
CA TYR A 7 -0.74 5.26 -14.96
C TYR A 7 -1.15 3.93 -14.29
N GLN A 8 -1.42 2.89 -15.10
CA GLN A 8 -1.74 1.55 -14.61
C GLN A 8 -0.58 0.95 -13.78
N GLN A 9 0.66 1.13 -14.23
CA GLN A 9 1.85 0.62 -13.51
C GLN A 9 2.02 1.25 -12.12
N ARG A 10 1.77 2.56 -11.98
CA ARG A 10 1.84 3.23 -10.66
C ARG A 10 0.79 2.69 -9.69
N TRP A 11 -0.40 2.37 -10.18
CA TRP A 11 -1.47 1.73 -9.39
C TRP A 11 -1.16 0.28 -9.04
N LEU A 12 -0.55 -0.48 -9.96
CA LEU A 12 -0.10 -1.85 -9.69
C LEU A 12 0.93 -1.87 -8.57
N ARG A 13 1.90 -0.95 -8.58
CA ARG A 13 2.90 -0.83 -7.51
C ARG A 13 2.26 -0.47 -6.16
N TYR A 14 1.29 0.45 -6.15
CA TYR A 14 0.52 0.74 -4.94
C TYR A 14 -0.27 -0.48 -4.45
N ARG A 15 -0.89 -1.25 -5.36
CA ARG A 15 -1.62 -2.48 -5.03
C ARG A 15 -0.69 -3.57 -4.50
N GLN A 16 0.48 -3.76 -5.11
CA GLN A 16 1.51 -4.68 -4.65
C GLN A 16 1.99 -4.30 -3.25
N LEU A 17 2.37 -3.05 -3.01
CA LEU A 17 2.76 -2.58 -1.68
C LEU A 17 1.65 -2.82 -0.65
N ARG A 18 0.40 -2.54 -1.02
CA ARG A 18 -0.78 -2.77 -0.16
C ARG A 18 -0.96 -4.25 0.15
N THR A 19 -0.87 -5.11 -0.85
CA THR A 19 -0.96 -6.56 -0.70
C THR A 19 0.19 -7.09 0.13
N VAL A 20 1.42 -6.60 -0.07
CA VAL A 20 2.59 -6.96 0.75
C VAL A 20 2.37 -6.54 2.19
N TYR A 21 1.85 -5.34 2.45
CA TYR A 21 1.54 -4.91 3.81
C TYR A 21 0.50 -5.82 4.49
N VAL A 22 -0.57 -6.17 3.77
CA VAL A 22 -1.60 -7.09 4.27
C VAL A 22 -1.05 -8.51 4.43
N ALA A 23 -0.22 -8.98 3.49
CA ALA A 23 0.41 -10.29 3.54
C ALA A 23 1.42 -10.39 4.68
N LEU A 24 2.17 -9.33 4.98
CA LEU A 24 2.95 -9.22 6.21
C LEU A 24 1.99 -9.28 7.40
N PHE A 25 1.00 -8.41 7.49
CA PHE A 25 0.09 -8.40 8.65
C PHE A 25 -0.58 -9.76 8.93
N VAL A 26 -1.14 -10.39 7.90
CA VAL A 26 -1.81 -11.71 7.98
C VAL A 26 -0.80 -12.84 8.15
N GLY A 27 0.37 -12.73 7.50
CA GLY A 27 1.45 -13.71 7.57
C GLY A 27 2.15 -13.75 8.92
N PHE A 28 1.99 -12.73 9.77
CA PHE A 28 2.60 -12.68 11.09
C PHE A 28 2.22 -13.88 11.95
N VAL A 29 0.93 -14.19 12.02
CA VAL A 29 0.39 -15.30 12.83
C VAL A 29 0.88 -16.68 12.35
N PRO A 30 0.73 -17.06 11.05
CA PRO A 30 1.17 -18.36 10.57
C PRO A 30 2.69 -18.50 10.43
N VAL A 31 3.47 -17.41 10.40
CA VAL A 31 4.93 -17.46 10.37
C VAL A 31 5.51 -17.55 11.78
N MET A 32 5.02 -16.73 12.71
CA MET A 32 5.57 -16.71 14.08
C MET A 32 5.31 -18.02 14.83
N PHE A 33 4.18 -18.68 14.59
CA PHE A 33 3.81 -19.93 15.27
C PHE A 33 4.80 -21.09 14.99
N PRO A 34 5.07 -21.50 13.73
CA PRO A 34 6.05 -22.54 13.43
C PRO A 34 7.48 -22.09 13.74
N VAL A 35 7.81 -20.79 13.58
CA VAL A 35 9.14 -20.28 13.91
C VAL A 35 9.43 -20.44 15.40
N GLY A 36 8.48 -20.13 16.29
CA GLY A 36 8.63 -20.37 17.72
C GLY A 36 8.92 -21.84 18.04
N VAL A 37 8.13 -22.75 17.44
CA VAL A 37 8.29 -24.20 17.62
C VAL A 37 9.64 -24.70 17.09
N VAL A 38 10.08 -24.21 15.93
CA VAL A 38 11.36 -24.61 15.32
C VAL A 38 12.55 -24.06 16.12
N ILE A 39 12.48 -22.82 16.62
CA ILE A 39 13.57 -22.20 17.38
C ILE A 39 13.78 -22.90 18.73
N GLU A 40 12.70 -23.21 19.45
CA GLU A 40 12.79 -24.01 20.69
C GLU A 40 13.43 -25.38 20.42
N LYS A 41 13.05 -26.00 19.30
CA LYS A 41 13.46 -27.38 18.99
C LYS A 41 14.87 -27.49 18.43
N VAL A 42 15.35 -26.48 17.69
CA VAL A 42 16.64 -26.53 16.97
C VAL A 42 17.74 -25.78 17.72
N PHE A 43 17.49 -24.56 18.18
CA PHE A 43 18.58 -23.66 18.60
C PHE A 43 18.71 -23.48 20.11
N ARG A 44 17.68 -23.78 20.92
CA ARG A 44 17.60 -23.45 22.37
C ARG A 44 18.07 -22.01 22.70
N THR A 45 18.03 -21.10 21.74
CA THR A 45 18.61 -19.77 21.83
C THR A 45 17.65 -18.79 21.15
N ALA A 46 17.35 -17.67 21.80
CA ALA A 46 16.36 -16.70 21.32
C ALA A 46 16.85 -15.78 20.19
N VAL A 47 18.16 -15.79 19.88
CA VAL A 47 18.79 -14.90 18.88
C VAL A 47 18.10 -14.93 17.50
N PRO A 48 17.76 -16.09 16.91
CA PRO A 48 17.11 -16.13 15.60
C PRO A 48 15.71 -15.51 15.61
N ALA A 49 15.00 -15.61 16.75
CA ALA A 49 13.67 -15.02 16.90
C ALA A 49 13.75 -13.49 16.89
N PHE A 50 14.75 -12.92 17.58
CA PHE A 50 14.98 -11.47 17.58
C PHE A 50 15.36 -10.92 16.20
N ILE A 51 16.20 -11.64 15.45
CA ILE A 51 16.55 -11.23 14.08
C ILE A 51 15.31 -11.24 13.19
N LEU A 52 14.50 -12.30 13.25
CA LEU A 52 13.29 -12.38 12.43
C LEU A 52 12.28 -11.29 12.81
N ALA A 53 12.06 -11.07 14.10
CA ALA A 53 11.19 -9.99 14.59
C ALA A 53 11.71 -8.61 14.14
N GLY A 54 13.02 -8.40 14.16
CA GLY A 54 13.67 -7.17 13.68
C GLY A 54 13.44 -6.95 12.18
N ILE A 55 13.71 -7.96 11.35
CA ILE A 55 13.46 -7.90 9.90
C ILE A 55 11.99 -7.60 9.62
N TRP A 56 11.09 -8.24 10.38
CA TRP A 56 9.66 -8.05 10.23
C TRP A 56 9.20 -6.63 10.58
N MET A 57 9.67 -6.10 11.70
CA MET A 57 9.43 -4.71 12.13
C MET A 57 9.88 -3.73 11.05
N VAL A 58 11.10 -3.91 10.52
CA VAL A 58 11.63 -3.06 9.45
C VAL A 58 10.77 -3.15 8.19
N ALA A 59 10.38 -4.35 7.77
CA ALA A 59 9.52 -4.54 6.61
C ALA A 59 8.16 -3.82 6.76
N MET A 60 7.51 -3.95 7.91
CA MET A 60 6.25 -3.27 8.22
C MET A 60 6.40 -1.75 8.17
N VAL A 61 7.42 -1.20 8.83
CA VAL A 61 7.68 0.25 8.87
C VAL A 61 7.95 0.78 7.46
N VAL A 62 8.85 0.13 6.71
CA VAL A 62 9.23 0.54 5.36
C VAL A 62 8.02 0.52 4.42
N VAL A 63 7.24 -0.57 4.40
CA VAL A 63 6.05 -0.68 3.54
C VAL A 63 4.97 0.31 3.95
N GLY A 64 4.74 0.52 5.25
CA GLY A 64 3.82 1.52 5.77
C GLY A 64 4.21 2.95 5.38
N PHE A 65 5.51 3.27 5.45
CA PHE A 65 6.05 4.56 4.99
C PHE A 65 5.92 4.72 3.47
N LEU A 66 6.22 3.70 2.68
CA LEU A 66 6.05 3.70 1.22
C LEU A 66 4.58 3.92 0.81
N LEU A 67 3.62 3.31 1.52
CA LEU A 67 2.20 3.56 1.28
C LEU A 67 1.78 4.97 1.67
N SER A 68 2.26 5.45 2.82
CA SER A 68 1.89 6.78 3.34
C SER A 68 2.48 7.90 2.50
N SER A 69 3.71 7.70 2.01
CA SER A 69 4.43 8.61 1.11
C SER A 69 3.99 8.49 -0.35
N TRP A 70 3.03 7.59 -0.66
CA TRP A 70 2.61 7.39 -2.03
C TRP A 70 1.91 8.64 -2.59
N ARG A 71 2.50 9.17 -3.68
CA ARG A 71 2.03 10.35 -4.39
C ARG A 71 1.01 9.94 -5.46
N CYS A 72 -0.10 10.69 -5.51
CA CYS A 72 -1.13 10.49 -6.53
C CYS A 72 -0.55 10.73 -7.93
N PRO A 73 -0.74 9.83 -8.90
CA PRO A 73 -0.19 9.98 -10.25
C PRO A 73 -0.78 11.17 -11.05
N ARG A 74 -1.94 11.71 -10.63
CA ARG A 74 -2.63 12.83 -11.33
C ARG A 74 -2.20 14.20 -10.81
N CYS A 75 -2.13 14.37 -9.48
CA CYS A 75 -1.81 15.67 -8.86
C CYS A 75 -0.43 15.72 -8.20
N ASN A 76 0.31 14.60 -8.17
CA ASN A 76 1.62 14.43 -7.54
C ASN A 76 1.67 14.78 -6.03
N LYS A 77 0.50 14.96 -5.39
CA LYS A 77 0.35 15.18 -3.95
C LYS A 77 0.11 13.88 -3.20
N TRP A 78 0.28 13.92 -1.88
CA TRP A 78 0.02 12.80 -0.97
C TRP A 78 -1.41 12.28 -1.13
N PHE A 79 -1.58 11.00 -1.44
CA PHE A 79 -2.90 10.48 -1.82
C PHE A 79 -3.91 10.51 -0.67
N ALA A 80 -3.47 10.12 0.53
CA ALA A 80 -4.31 9.91 1.70
C ALA A 80 -4.04 10.88 2.87
N ALA A 81 -3.04 11.75 2.71
CA ALA A 81 -2.64 12.71 3.73
C ALA A 81 -2.83 14.14 3.23
N THR A 82 -3.54 14.93 4.02
CA THR A 82 -3.57 16.38 4.01
C THR A 82 -2.99 16.87 5.33
N TRP A 83 -2.52 18.12 5.37
CA TRP A 83 -1.98 18.76 6.58
C TRP A 83 -2.90 18.65 7.82
N TRP A 84 -4.22 18.55 7.61
CA TRP A 84 -5.22 18.49 8.68
C TRP A 84 -6.03 17.17 8.75
N SER A 85 -5.88 16.26 7.78
CA SER A 85 -6.63 15.00 7.74
C SER A 85 -5.82 13.89 7.08
N ASN A 86 -5.62 12.80 7.80
CA ASN A 86 -4.90 11.63 7.31
C ASN A 86 -5.84 10.43 7.28
N HIS A 87 -6.50 10.24 6.13
CA HIS A 87 -7.38 9.09 5.91
C HIS A 87 -6.57 7.80 5.68
N GLY A 88 -5.24 7.92 5.55
CA GLY A 88 -4.29 6.83 5.48
C GLY A 88 -4.69 5.72 4.51
N PHE A 89 -4.53 4.48 4.96
CA PHE A 89 -4.78 3.27 4.16
C PHE A 89 -6.22 3.14 3.62
N PHE A 90 -7.18 3.81 4.28
CA PHE A 90 -8.62 3.72 4.01
C PHE A 90 -9.17 4.81 3.09
N ALA A 91 -8.33 5.74 2.61
CA ALA A 91 -8.74 6.72 1.62
C ALA A 91 -9.28 6.02 0.35
N ARG A 92 -10.57 6.19 0.06
CA ARG A 92 -11.24 5.65 -1.16
C ARG A 92 -10.99 6.52 -2.40
N LYS A 93 -10.62 7.78 -2.18
CA LYS A 93 -10.32 8.77 -3.22
C LYS A 93 -9.18 9.67 -2.75
N CYS A 94 -8.43 10.24 -3.68
CA CYS A 94 -7.40 11.22 -3.34
C CYS A 94 -8.04 12.43 -2.66
N VAL A 95 -7.49 12.87 -1.53
CA VAL A 95 -8.00 14.03 -0.79
C VAL A 95 -7.81 15.37 -1.52
N HIS A 96 -6.89 15.43 -2.49
CA HIS A 96 -6.60 16.65 -3.27
C HIS A 96 -7.33 16.71 -4.60
N CYS A 97 -7.27 15.65 -5.41
CA CYS A 97 -7.84 15.65 -6.77
C CYS A 97 -9.12 14.81 -6.89
N GLY A 98 -9.58 14.17 -5.81
CA GLY A 98 -10.79 13.35 -5.82
C GLY A 98 -10.66 12.04 -6.62
N LEU A 99 -9.48 11.72 -7.16
CA LEU A 99 -9.30 10.55 -8.01
C LEU A 99 -9.67 9.26 -7.25
N PRO A 100 -10.64 8.46 -7.74
CA PRO A 100 -11.02 7.22 -7.09
C PRO A 100 -9.87 6.22 -7.09
N LYS A 101 -9.76 5.45 -6.01
CA LYS A 101 -8.81 4.34 -5.91
C LYS A 101 -9.08 3.34 -7.05
N TYR A 102 -8.05 3.01 -7.83
CA TYR A 102 -8.12 2.11 -8.99
C TYR A 102 -8.92 2.62 -10.22
N ALA A 103 -9.28 3.90 -10.30
CA ALA A 103 -9.88 4.43 -11.53
C ALA A 103 -8.93 4.24 -12.71
N SER A 104 -9.38 3.72 -13.85
CA SER A 104 -8.54 3.31 -14.99
C SER A 104 -8.33 4.38 -16.07
N GLY A 105 -8.85 5.59 -15.92
CA GLY A 105 -8.66 6.66 -16.91
C GLY A 105 -9.24 8.00 -16.47
N PRO A 106 -8.93 9.09 -17.19
CA PRO A 106 -9.61 10.37 -16.99
C PRO A 106 -11.11 10.17 -17.24
N ASP A 107 -11.91 10.66 -16.31
CA ASP A 107 -13.34 10.82 -16.45
C ASP A 107 -13.61 11.71 -17.66
N VAL A 108 -13.92 11.11 -18.81
CA VAL A 108 -14.60 11.81 -19.89
C VAL A 108 -16.01 12.09 -19.37
N ARG A 109 -16.16 13.18 -18.63
CA ARG A 109 -17.46 13.82 -18.43
C ARG A 109 -17.95 14.14 -19.84
N ARG A 110 -18.93 13.36 -20.32
CA ARG A 110 -19.68 13.66 -21.54
C ARG A 110 -20.38 15.01 -21.33
N GLU A 111 -19.74 16.09 -21.75
CA GLU A 111 -20.42 17.34 -22.06
C GLU A 111 -21.07 17.18 -23.44
N GLY A 112 -22.36 17.51 -23.52
CA GLY A 112 -23.00 17.92 -24.76
C GLY A 112 -23.74 16.84 -25.55
N THR A 113 -24.90 16.41 -25.07
CA THR A 113 -26.03 16.12 -25.99
C THR A 113 -27.34 16.57 -25.35
N SER A 114 -27.44 17.88 -25.09
CA SER A 114 -28.72 18.58 -25.18
C SER A 114 -28.83 19.07 -26.61
N THR A 115 -29.45 18.28 -27.47
CA THR A 115 -30.00 18.79 -28.72
C THR A 115 -31.47 19.08 -28.42
N VAL A 116 -31.80 20.37 -28.49
CA VAL A 116 -33.16 20.93 -28.47
C VAL A 116 -33.98 20.38 -29.62
#